data_AF-A0A1L7NPX6-F1
#
_entry.id   AF-A0A1L7NPX6-F1
#
_cell.length_a   1.000
_cell.length_b   1.000
_cell.length_c   1.000
_cell.angle_alpha   90.00
_cell.angle_beta   90.00
_cell.angle_gamma   90.00
#
_symmetry.space_group_name_H-M   'P 1'
#
loop_
_entity.id
_entity.type
_entity.pdbx_description
1 polymer ?
#
loop_
_entity_poly.entity_id
_entity_poly.type
_entity_poly.pdbx_seq_one_letter_code
_entity_poly.pdbx_strand_id
1 'polypeptide(L)'
;MDKQEQPDRIKATLTIDLDFAKADQDRISGVLQGIIDNLWLSGKGSGSVTQHSHFSYSLKSNLPSEPMTMDRLLDLVDLNREPGEPSAREQIADSQHPDYDEALEWWEGLAQPQRDWFMQKHPGIKLVTQAWDAHALMTPADKSHLQNLK
;
A
#
# COMPACT_ATOMS: atom_id res chain seq x y z
N MET A 1 -20.68 28.38 -23.91
CA MET A 1 -19.89 27.34 -24.59
C MET A 1 -19.12 26.63 -23.51
N ASP A 2 -19.59 25.45 -23.10
CA ASP A 2 -18.88 24.61 -22.15
C ASP A 2 -17.52 24.23 -22.75
N LYS A 3 -16.45 24.58 -22.04
CA LYS A 3 -15.15 23.95 -22.25
C LYS A 3 -15.35 22.50 -21.84
N GLN A 4 -15.52 21.60 -22.80
CA GLN A 4 -15.40 20.17 -22.55
C GLN A 4 -14.04 19.94 -21.88
N GLU A 5 -14.04 19.62 -20.59
CA GLU A 5 -12.87 19.16 -19.88
C GLU A 5 -12.36 17.93 -20.64
N GLN A 6 -11.18 18.06 -21.24
CA GLN A 6 -10.55 16.90 -21.86
C GLN A 6 -10.19 15.93 -20.74
N PRO A 7 -10.38 14.61 -20.96
CA PRO A 7 -10.01 13.62 -19.97
C PRO A 7 -8.51 13.70 -19.68
N ASP A 8 -8.13 13.38 -18.45
CA ASP A 8 -6.74 13.23 -18.07
C ASP A 8 -6.02 12.27 -19.02
N ARG A 9 -4.86 12.70 -19.53
CA ARG A 9 -4.10 11.95 -20.52
C ARG A 9 -2.82 11.40 -19.91
N ILE A 10 -2.61 10.11 -20.11
CA ILE A 10 -1.32 9.47 -19.87
C ILE A 10 -0.38 9.84 -21.02
N LYS A 11 0.84 10.25 -20.69
CA LYS A 11 1.91 10.62 -21.62
C LYS A 11 3.17 9.84 -21.26
N ALA A 12 3.83 9.31 -22.27
CA ALA A 12 5.15 8.68 -22.15
C ALA A 12 6.04 9.10 -23.32
N THR A 13 7.31 9.34 -23.03
CA THR A 13 8.34 9.68 -24.01
C THR A 13 9.50 8.72 -23.85
N LEU A 14 9.79 7.97 -24.91
CA LEU A 14 10.97 7.11 -25.03
C LEU A 14 12.03 7.83 -25.85
N THR A 15 13.23 7.96 -25.29
CA THR A 15 14.42 8.48 -25.97
C THR A 15 15.47 7.39 -26.02
N ILE A 16 16.01 7.13 -27.21
CA ILE A 16 17.10 6.15 -27.45
C ILE A 16 18.18 6.86 -28.25
N ASP A 17 19.39 6.89 -27.70
CA ASP A 17 20.59 7.40 -28.37
C ASP A 17 21.54 6.23 -28.65
N LEU A 18 21.89 6.07 -29.93
CA LEU A 18 22.82 5.04 -30.40
C LEU A 18 24.01 5.71 -31.07
N ASP A 19 25.21 5.43 -30.56
CA ASP A 19 26.48 5.85 -31.16
C ASP A 19 27.31 4.60 -31.45
N PHE A 20 27.32 4.17 -32.71
CA PHE A 20 27.90 2.89 -33.14
C PHE A 20 28.97 3.11 -34.20
N ALA A 21 30.06 2.35 -34.08
CA ALA A 21 31.00 2.19 -35.17
C ALA A 21 30.30 1.52 -36.38
N LYS A 22 30.61 1.97 -37.60
CA LYS A 22 29.99 1.45 -38.83
C LYS A 22 30.13 -0.06 -38.98
N ALA A 23 31.21 -0.65 -38.46
CA ALA A 23 31.46 -2.08 -38.49
C ALA A 23 30.49 -2.90 -37.61
N ASP A 24 29.86 -2.28 -36.61
CA ASP A 24 28.94 -2.92 -35.67
C ASP A 24 27.45 -2.67 -36.02
N GLN A 25 27.16 -2.18 -37.23
CA GLN A 25 25.81 -1.80 -37.64
C GLN A 25 24.80 -2.96 -37.54
N ASP A 26 25.24 -4.19 -37.81
CA ASP A 26 24.43 -5.40 -37.72
C ASP A 26 23.96 -5.72 -36.28
N ARG A 27 24.68 -5.20 -35.26
CA ARG A 27 24.37 -5.40 -33.83
C ARG A 27 23.31 -4.45 -33.28
N ILE A 28 22.97 -3.39 -34.02
CA ILE A 28 22.00 -2.36 -33.59
C ILE A 28 20.64 -2.99 -33.27
N SER A 29 20.20 -3.96 -34.07
CA SER A 29 18.91 -4.64 -33.87
C SER A 29 18.85 -5.36 -32.52
N GLY A 30 19.91 -6.07 -32.14
CA GLY A 30 20.00 -6.76 -30.85
C GLY A 30 20.00 -5.78 -29.67
N VAL A 31 20.64 -4.63 -29.82
CA VAL A 31 20.64 -3.57 -28.79
C VAL A 31 19.26 -2.97 -28.62
N LEU A 32 18.56 -2.67 -29.72
CA LEU A 32 17.20 -2.17 -29.66
C LEU A 32 16.25 -3.18 -29.01
N GLN A 33 16.36 -4.47 -29.33
CA GLN A 33 15.56 -5.51 -28.68
C GLN A 33 15.87 -5.59 -27.19
N GLY A 34 17.16 -5.57 -26.80
CA GLY A 34 17.56 -5.56 -25.40
C GLY A 34 17.05 -4.33 -24.65
N ILE A 35 17.03 -3.15 -25.29
CA ILE A 35 16.41 -1.95 -24.69
C ILE A 35 14.92 -2.19 -24.47
N ILE A 36 14.19 -2.67 -25.48
CA ILE A 36 12.74 -2.95 -25.40
C ILE A 36 12.41 -3.94 -24.29
N ASP A 37 13.17 -5.03 -24.18
CA ASP A 37 12.97 -6.07 -23.14
C ASP A 37 13.18 -5.52 -21.72
N ASN A 38 13.95 -4.43 -21.58
CA ASN A 38 14.25 -3.76 -20.31
C ASN A 38 13.48 -2.44 -20.11
N LEU A 39 12.52 -2.10 -20.97
CA LEU A 39 11.65 -0.94 -20.79
C LEU A 39 10.52 -1.25 -19.81
N TRP A 40 10.67 -0.80 -18.57
CA TRP A 40 9.62 -0.82 -17.54
C TRP A 40 8.97 0.57 -17.39
N LEU A 41 7.81 0.67 -16.71
CA LEU A 41 6.94 1.87 -16.59
C LEU A 41 7.66 3.21 -16.38
N SER A 42 8.82 3.18 -15.72
CA SER A 42 9.85 4.23 -15.80
C SER A 42 11.22 3.57 -15.75
N GLY A 43 12.13 3.93 -16.65
CA GLY A 43 13.39 3.22 -16.80
C GLY A 43 14.44 4.04 -17.53
N LYS A 44 15.70 3.91 -17.12
CA LYS A 44 16.86 4.46 -17.82
C LYS A 44 17.97 3.42 -17.82
N GLY A 45 18.74 3.38 -18.89
CA GLY A 45 19.88 2.47 -18.98
C GLY A 45 20.87 2.95 -20.00
N SER A 46 22.10 2.46 -19.87
CA SER A 46 23.16 2.69 -20.83
C SER A 46 24.10 1.49 -20.86
N GLY A 47 24.82 1.34 -21.95
CA GLY A 47 25.73 0.23 -22.13
C GLY A 47 26.70 0.45 -23.28
N SER A 48 27.59 -0.53 -23.43
CA SER A 48 28.61 -0.57 -24.47
C SER A 48 28.62 -1.96 -25.09
N VAL A 49 28.54 -2.02 -26.41
CA VAL A 49 28.59 -3.27 -27.19
C VAL A 49 30.05 -3.59 -27.54
N THR A 50 30.83 -2.56 -27.84
CA THR A 50 32.28 -2.60 -28.10
C THR A 50 32.89 -1.31 -27.53
N GLN A 51 34.23 -1.22 -27.52
CA GLN A 51 34.93 0.00 -27.08
C GLN A 51 34.55 1.28 -27.84
N HIS A 52 33.89 1.16 -29.00
CA HIS A 52 33.50 2.29 -29.85
C HIS A 52 31.98 2.35 -30.12
N SER A 53 31.20 1.45 -29.54
CA SER A 53 29.76 1.36 -29.77
C SER A 53 29.03 1.38 -28.44
N HIS A 54 28.25 2.44 -28.23
CA HIS A 54 27.58 2.76 -26.98
C HIS A 54 26.10 3.06 -27.23
N PHE A 55 25.30 2.87 -26.19
CA PHE A 55 23.89 3.21 -26.23
C PHE A 55 23.43 3.78 -24.89
N SER A 56 22.40 4.61 -24.95
CA SER A 56 21.62 5.00 -23.78
C SER A 56 20.15 5.10 -24.13
N TYR A 57 19.29 4.89 -23.13
CA TYR A 57 17.85 5.03 -23.27
C TYR A 57 17.23 5.58 -22.00
N SER A 58 16.11 6.28 -22.15
CA SER A 58 15.25 6.69 -21.04
C SER A 58 13.78 6.69 -21.43
N LEU A 59 12.94 6.18 -20.54
CA LEU A 59 11.49 6.29 -20.59
C LEU A 59 11.03 7.23 -19.48
N LYS A 60 10.46 8.37 -19.89
CA LYS A 60 9.79 9.30 -18.99
C LYS A 60 8.29 9.14 -19.18
N SER A 61 7.56 8.78 -18.12
CA SER A 61 6.11 8.72 -18.14
C SER A 61 5.52 9.50 -16.96
N ASN A 62 4.30 10.01 -17.13
CA ASN A 62 3.49 10.48 -16.01
C ASN A 62 2.65 9.35 -15.38
N LEU A 63 2.88 8.10 -15.78
CA LEU A 63 2.37 6.94 -15.04
C LEU A 63 2.99 6.92 -13.64
N PRO A 64 2.21 6.55 -12.61
CA PRO A 64 2.76 6.23 -11.31
C PRO A 64 3.91 5.21 -11.47
N SER A 65 5.04 5.45 -10.80
CA SER A 65 6.25 4.62 -10.91
C SER A 65 6.04 3.15 -10.51
N GLU A 66 4.96 2.90 -9.79
CA GLU A 66 4.47 1.58 -9.40
C GLU A 66 2.94 1.59 -9.51
N PRO A 67 2.32 0.49 -9.97
CA PRO A 67 0.88 0.41 -10.11
C PRO A 67 0.18 0.63 -8.76
N MET A 68 -0.99 1.27 -8.80
CA MET A 68 -1.84 1.41 -7.62
C MET A 68 -2.56 0.07 -7.37
N THR A 69 -2.00 -0.73 -6.46
CA THR A 69 -2.57 -2.01 -6.01
C THR A 69 -3.40 -1.81 -4.75
N MET A 70 -4.27 -2.78 -4.43
CA MET A 70 -5.01 -2.77 -3.15
C MET A 70 -4.04 -2.69 -1.96
N ASP A 71 -2.93 -3.44 -2.01
CA ASP A 71 -1.91 -3.39 -0.97
C ASP A 71 -1.34 -1.99 -0.75
N ARG A 72 -1.02 -1.27 -1.83
CA ARG A 72 -0.52 0.10 -1.74
C ARG A 72 -1.57 1.08 -1.26
N LEU A 73 -2.83 0.89 -1.62
CA LEU A 73 -3.93 1.70 -1.07
C LEU A 73 -4.04 1.52 0.44
N LEU A 74 -3.94 0.28 0.93
CA LEU A 74 -3.96 -0.01 2.36
C LEU A 74 -2.73 0.57 3.07
N ASP A 75 -1.54 0.45 2.47
CA ASP A 75 -0.31 1.05 3.01
C ASP A 75 -0.42 2.58 3.09
N LEU A 76 -1.04 3.24 2.10
CA LEU A 76 -1.28 4.69 2.11
C LEU A 76 -2.26 5.11 3.21
N VAL A 77 -3.30 4.31 3.48
CA VAL A 77 -4.22 4.54 4.61
C VAL A 77 -3.46 4.44 5.94
N ASP A 78 -2.54 3.47 6.05
CA ASP A 78 -1.75 3.24 7.26
C ASP A 78 -0.65 4.28 7.53
N LEU A 79 -0.31 5.15 6.56
CA LEU A 79 0.75 6.17 6.73
C LEU A 79 0.46 7.17 7.85
N ASN A 80 -0.82 7.43 8.14
CA ASN A 80 -1.24 8.38 9.18
C ASN A 80 -1.65 7.70 10.49
N ARG A 81 -1.38 6.40 10.62
CA ARG A 81 -1.78 5.59 11.78
C ARG A 81 -1.00 5.98 13.04
N GLU A 82 -1.71 6.13 14.15
CA GLU A 82 -1.07 6.36 15.44
C GLU A 82 -0.43 5.06 16.01
N PRO A 83 0.65 5.17 16.80
CA PRO A 83 1.25 4.00 17.45
C PRO A 83 0.24 3.28 18.35
N GLY A 84 -0.18 2.09 17.95
CA GLY A 84 -1.14 1.28 18.70
C GLY A 84 -2.44 1.01 17.97
N GLU A 85 -2.75 1.75 16.90
CA GLU A 85 -3.95 1.50 16.10
C GLU A 85 -3.80 0.25 15.20
N PRO A 86 -4.89 -0.47 14.92
CA PRO A 86 -4.88 -1.56 13.94
C PRO A 86 -4.69 -1.03 12.52
N SER A 87 -3.90 -1.73 11.71
CA SER A 87 -3.73 -1.44 10.28
C SER A 87 -5.02 -1.67 9.51
N ALA A 88 -5.15 -1.06 8.33
CA ALA A 88 -6.29 -1.27 7.45
C ALA A 88 -6.48 -2.76 7.10
N ARG A 89 -5.38 -3.52 6.93
CA ARG A 89 -5.44 -4.97 6.74
C ARG A 89 -5.99 -5.71 7.96
N GLU A 90 -5.52 -5.35 9.15
CA GLU A 90 -6.01 -5.96 10.40
C GLU A 90 -7.50 -5.65 10.61
N GLN A 91 -7.95 -4.42 10.33
CA GLN A 91 -9.37 -4.04 10.42
C GLN A 91 -10.24 -4.78 9.41
N ILE A 92 -9.76 -4.98 8.18
CA ILE A 92 -10.47 -5.77 7.16
C ILE A 92 -10.57 -7.23 7.59
N ALA A 93 -9.51 -7.80 8.15
CA ALA A 93 -9.54 -9.17 8.67
C ALA A 93 -10.49 -9.29 9.87
N ASP A 94 -10.50 -8.29 10.76
CA ASP A 94 -11.37 -8.23 11.94
C ASP A 94 -12.84 -8.21 11.54
N SER A 95 -13.20 -7.41 10.53
CA SER A 95 -14.58 -7.34 10.01
C SER A 95 -15.08 -8.62 9.32
N GLN A 96 -14.20 -9.59 9.08
CA GLN A 96 -14.57 -10.91 8.56
C GLN A 96 -14.72 -11.96 9.66
N HIS A 97 -14.47 -11.60 10.92
CA HIS A 97 -14.62 -12.51 12.05
C HIS A 97 -16.10 -12.91 12.25
N PRO A 98 -16.43 -14.17 12.58
CA PRO A 98 -17.82 -14.62 12.74
C PRO A 98 -18.63 -13.81 13.77
N ASP A 99 -17.97 -13.39 14.86
CA ASP A 99 -18.59 -12.64 15.96
C ASP A 99 -18.33 -11.12 15.88
N TYR A 100 -17.97 -10.60 14.70
CA TYR A 100 -17.58 -9.19 14.56
C TYR A 100 -18.72 -8.24 14.92
N ASP A 101 -19.94 -8.51 14.44
CA ASP A 101 -21.09 -7.63 14.66
C ASP A 101 -21.44 -7.54 16.15
N GLU A 102 -21.45 -8.68 16.86
CA GLU A 102 -21.68 -8.73 18.30
C GLU A 102 -20.56 -8.06 19.10
N ALA A 103 -19.30 -8.28 18.71
CA ALA A 103 -18.14 -7.64 19.32
C ALA A 103 -18.22 -6.11 19.17
N LEU A 104 -18.59 -5.64 17.98
CA LEU A 104 -18.73 -4.22 17.67
C LEU A 104 -19.86 -3.59 18.48
N GLU A 105 -21.05 -4.19 18.51
CA GLU A 105 -22.19 -3.68 19.29
C GLU A 105 -21.84 -3.57 20.78
N TRP A 106 -21.17 -4.57 21.34
CA TRP A 106 -20.71 -4.53 22.72
C TRP A 106 -19.71 -3.39 22.97
N TRP A 107 -18.69 -3.26 22.12
CA TRP A 107 -17.66 -2.23 22.26
C TRP A 107 -18.22 -0.82 22.13
N GLU A 108 -19.11 -0.61 21.15
CA GLU A 108 -19.82 0.65 20.95
C GLU A 108 -20.75 0.99 22.12
N GLY A 109 -21.34 -0.02 22.76
CA GLY A 109 -22.16 0.13 23.95
C GLY A 109 -21.41 0.56 25.22
N LEU A 110 -20.07 0.44 25.25
CA LEU A 110 -19.26 0.88 26.38
C LEU A 110 -19.09 2.41 26.41
N ALA A 111 -19.23 3.00 27.60
CA ALA A 111 -18.88 4.39 27.86
C ALA A 111 -17.36 4.60 27.85
N GLN A 112 -16.91 5.85 27.67
CA GLN A 112 -15.48 6.17 27.61
C GLN A 112 -14.69 5.67 28.84
N PRO A 113 -15.16 5.84 30.10
CA PRO A 113 -14.43 5.34 31.27
C PRO A 113 -14.27 3.81 31.27
N GLN A 114 -15.23 3.08 30.69
CA GLN A 114 -15.18 1.63 30.57
C GLN A 114 -14.15 1.20 29.54
N ARG A 115 -14.12 1.88 28.37
CA ARG A 115 -13.11 1.64 27.32
C ARG A 115 -11.71 1.97 27.82
N ASP A 116 -11.53 3.10 28.50
CA ASP A 116 -10.23 3.53 29.04
C ASP A 116 -9.68 2.51 30.04
N TRP A 117 -10.52 2.07 30.98
CA TRP A 117 -10.12 1.03 31.94
C TRP A 117 -9.80 -0.30 31.25
N PHE A 118 -10.61 -0.70 30.27
CA PHE A 118 -10.40 -1.94 29.54
C PHE A 118 -9.06 -1.92 28.78
N MET A 119 -8.76 -0.82 28.08
CA MET A 119 -7.50 -0.64 27.35
C MET A 119 -6.28 -0.57 28.28
N GLN A 120 -6.42 0.03 29.48
CA GLN A 120 -5.35 0.00 30.48
C GLN A 120 -5.06 -1.41 30.99
N LYS A 121 -6.10 -2.22 31.16
CA LYS A 121 -5.97 -3.62 31.60
C LYS A 121 -5.45 -4.54 30.49
N HIS A 122 -5.73 -4.22 29.24
CA HIS A 122 -5.36 -5.00 28.06
C HIS A 122 -4.58 -4.16 27.02
N PRO A 123 -3.36 -3.69 27.31
CA PRO A 123 -2.62 -2.73 26.47
C PRO A 123 -2.17 -3.28 25.11
N GLY A 124 -2.33 -4.58 24.85
CA GLY A 124 -2.00 -5.22 23.58
C GLY A 124 -3.19 -5.44 22.64
N ILE A 125 -4.42 -5.19 23.12
CA ILE A 125 -5.63 -5.38 22.31
C ILE A 125 -5.85 -4.15 21.44
N LYS A 126 -6.04 -4.40 20.15
CA LYS A 126 -6.22 -3.34 19.14
C LYS A 126 -7.48 -3.54 18.29
N LEU A 127 -8.02 -4.76 18.29
CA LEU A 127 -9.15 -5.18 17.49
C LEU A 127 -10.37 -5.44 18.36
N VAL A 128 -11.56 -5.26 17.79
CA VAL A 128 -12.80 -5.33 18.57
C VAL A 128 -13.13 -6.77 18.94
N THR A 129 -12.83 -7.72 18.05
CA THR A 129 -13.01 -9.15 18.32
C THR A 129 -12.04 -9.65 19.39
N GLN A 130 -10.80 -9.16 19.40
CA GLN A 130 -9.85 -9.44 20.48
C GLN A 130 -10.33 -8.91 21.82
N ALA A 131 -10.93 -7.72 21.84
CA ALA A 131 -11.53 -7.15 23.04
C ALA A 131 -12.72 -7.99 23.53
N TRP A 132 -13.54 -8.48 22.61
CA TRP A 132 -14.65 -9.38 22.90
C TRP A 132 -14.19 -10.72 23.49
N ASP A 133 -13.17 -11.35 22.90
CA ASP A 133 -12.58 -12.59 23.42
C ASP A 133 -11.99 -12.41 24.81
N ALA A 134 -11.26 -11.31 25.03
CA ALA A 134 -10.73 -10.97 26.34
C ALA A 134 -11.84 -10.73 27.35
N HIS A 135 -12.91 -10.04 26.96
CA HIS A 135 -14.10 -9.85 27.78
C HIS A 135 -14.77 -11.17 28.15
N ALA A 136 -14.89 -12.12 27.22
CA ALA A 136 -15.45 -13.44 27.50
C ALA A 136 -14.68 -14.15 28.63
N LEU A 137 -13.35 -14.02 28.64
CA LEU A 137 -12.43 -14.64 29.60
C LEU A 137 -12.24 -13.85 30.91
N MET A 138 -12.81 -12.65 31.06
CA MET A 138 -12.70 -11.85 32.29
C MET A 138 -13.34 -12.54 33.49
N THR A 139 -12.76 -12.29 34.68
CA THR A 139 -13.33 -12.77 35.94
C THR A 139 -14.68 -12.09 36.25
N PRO A 140 -15.58 -12.72 37.03
CA PRO A 140 -16.83 -12.09 37.44
C PRO A 140 -16.65 -10.75 38.17
N ALA A 141 -15.58 -10.63 38.97
CA ALA A 141 -15.23 -9.39 39.67
C ALA A 141 -14.86 -8.27 38.68
N ASP A 142 -14.10 -8.61 37.65
CA ASP A 142 -13.71 -7.65 36.61
C ASP A 142 -14.88 -7.20 35.74
N LYS A 143 -15.77 -8.13 35.37
CA LYS A 143 -17.00 -7.80 34.63
C LYS A 143 -17.90 -6.87 35.44
N SER A 144 -18.05 -7.14 36.74
CA SER A 144 -18.80 -6.27 37.65
C SER A 144 -18.15 -4.89 37.78
N HIS A 145 -16.82 -4.81 37.89
CA HIS A 145 -16.12 -3.52 37.94
C HIS A 145 -16.34 -2.71 36.66
N LEU A 146 -16.15 -3.33 35.49
CA LEU A 146 -16.37 -2.70 34.18
C LEU A 146 -17.80 -2.14 34.06
N GLN A 147 -18.82 -2.89 34.47
CA GLN A 147 -20.22 -2.45 34.41
C GLN A 147 -20.54 -1.27 35.34
N ASN A 148 -19.77 -1.10 36.42
CA ASN A 148 -19.98 -0.05 37.41
C ASN A 148 -19.20 1.24 37.11
N LEU A 149 -18.30 1.23 36.13
CA LEU A 149 -17.67 2.43 35.59
C LEU A 149 -18.68 3.15 34.70
N LYS A 150 -19.15 4.34 35.13
CA LYS A 150 -20.04 5.22 34.37
C LYS A 150 -19.40 6.58 34.20
#